data_AF-A0A4R0P2K8-F1
#
_entry.id   AF-A0A4R0P2K8-F1
#
_cell.length_a   1.000
_cell.length_b   1.000
_cell.length_c   1.000
_cell.angle_alpha   90.00
_cell.angle_beta   90.00
_cell.angle_gamma   90.00
#
_symmetry.space_group_name_H-M   'P 1'
#
loop_
_entity.id
_entity.type
_entity.pdbx_description
1 polymer ?
#
loop_
_entity_poly.entity_id
_entity_poly.type
_entity_poly.pdbx_seq_one_letter_code
_entity_poly.pdbx_strand_id
1 'polypeptide(L)' 'MNKIKAVIFDLDGTLGNTLPLCIAVFKNSIEPLINHSLSDEKILATFVLSEERTIIGLSPQNHERAISFQIA' A
#
# COMPACT_ATOMS: atom_id res chain seq x y z
N MET A 1 -21.40 -32.73 10.51
CA MET A 1 -21.44 -31.39 9.89
C MET A 1 -20.37 -30.54 10.57
N ASN A 2 -19.28 -30.23 9.88
CA ASN A 2 -18.23 -29.38 10.47
C ASN A 2 -18.76 -27.94 10.51
N LYS A 3 -18.94 -27.40 11.71
CA LYS A 3 -19.24 -25.99 11.93
C LYS A 3 -17.98 -25.18 11.63
N ILE A 4 -18.10 -24.15 10.78
CA ILE A 4 -17.05 -23.15 10.61
C ILE A 4 -16.73 -22.59 11.99
N LYS A 5 -15.45 -22.65 12.39
CA LYS A 5 -15.01 -22.24 13.74
C LYS A 5 -14.66 -20.76 13.80
N ALA A 6 -14.19 -20.20 12.70
CA ALA A 6 -13.86 -18.79 12.57
C ALA A 6 -13.80 -18.39 11.09
N VAL A 7 -14.04 -17.12 10.83
CA VAL A 7 -13.73 -16.45 9.56
C VAL A 7 -13.01 -15.16 9.93
N ILE A 8 -11.85 -14.92 9.31
CA ILE A 8 -11.05 -13.72 9.51
C ILE A 8 -11.09 -12.95 8.21
N PHE A 9 -11.41 -11.66 8.30
CA PHE A 9 -11.46 -10.76 7.16
C PHE A 9 -10.33 -9.76 7.26
N ASP A 10 -9.71 -9.49 6.12
CA ASP A 10 -8.86 -8.32 5.95
C ASP A 10 -9.72 -7.05 5.90
N LEU A 11 -9.10 -5.88 6.08
CA LEU A 11 -9.80 -4.60 6.03
C LEU A 11 -9.79 -4.02 4.61
N ASP A 12 -8.61 -3.78 4.07
CA ASP A 12 -8.43 -2.98 2.86
C ASP A 12 -8.88 -3.71 1.60
N GLY A 13 -9.82 -3.12 0.87
CA GLY A 13 -10.43 -3.75 -0.30
C GLY A 13 -11.28 -4.99 0.02
N THR A 14 -11.43 -5.37 1.29
CA THR A 14 -12.23 -6.53 1.73
C THR A 14 -13.47 -6.08 2.50
N LEU A 15 -13.30 -5.43 3.66
CA LEU A 15 -14.42 -4.87 4.42
C LEU A 15 -14.70 -3.41 4.07
N GLY A 16 -13.69 -2.67 3.60
CA GLY A 16 -13.80 -1.26 3.24
C GLY A 16 -13.36 -0.98 1.80
N ASN A 17 -14.01 0.00 1.16
CA ASN A 17 -13.56 0.56 -0.11
C ASN A 17 -12.43 1.60 0.12
N THR A 18 -11.32 1.14 0.68
CA THR A 18 -10.20 1.99 1.10
C THR A 18 -9.10 2.10 0.05
N LEU A 19 -9.04 1.17 -0.91
CA LEU A 19 -8.00 1.14 -1.96
C LEU A 19 -7.80 2.48 -2.69
N PRO A 20 -8.84 3.26 -3.05
CA PRO A 20 -8.64 4.56 -3.69
C PRO A 20 -7.84 5.54 -2.82
N LEU A 21 -8.11 5.56 -1.51
CA LEU A 21 -7.38 6.40 -0.56
C LEU A 21 -5.94 5.92 -0.41
N CYS A 22 -5.72 4.60 -0.26
CA CYS A 22 -4.39 4.06 -0.09
C CYS A 22 -3.51 4.33 -1.32
N ILE A 23 -4.05 4.21 -2.54
CA ILE A 23 -3.34 4.58 -3.79
C ILE A 23 -2.94 6.06 -3.77
N ALA A 24 -3.87 6.95 -3.38
CA ALA A 24 -3.60 8.39 -3.33
C ALA A 24 -2.46 8.72 -2.35
N VAL A 25 -2.45 8.09 -1.17
CA VAL A 25 -1.38 8.26 -0.17
C VAL A 25 -0.04 7.76 -0.72
N PHE A 26 0.00 6.57 -1.32
CA PHE A 26 1.25 6.05 -1.91
C PHE A 26 1.81 6.97 -2.99
N LYS A 27 0.96 7.52 -3.86
CA LYS A 27 1.39 8.51 -4.86
C LYS A 27 1.94 9.76 -4.20
N ASN A 28 1.20 10.35 -3.26
CA ASN A 28 1.63 11.56 -2.57
C ASN A 28 2.95 11.40 -1.81
N SER A 29 3.18 10.24 -1.21
CA SER A 29 4.40 9.97 -0.43
C SER A 29 5.61 9.65 -1.31
N ILE A 30 5.40 8.98 -2.45
CA ILE A 30 6.49 8.41 -3.25
C ILE A 30 6.80 9.24 -4.49
N GLU A 31 5.81 9.75 -5.23
CA GLU A 31 6.04 10.52 -6.46
C GLU A 31 6.96 11.74 -6.26
N PRO A 32 6.95 12.47 -5.12
CA PRO A 32 7.93 13.54 -4.87
C PRO A 32 9.38 13.06 -4.74
N LEU A 33 9.60 11.76 -4.53
CA LEU A 33 10.91 11.14 -4.29
C LEU A 33 11.46 10.38 -5.51
N ILE A 34 10.68 10.31 -6.59
CA ILE A 34 11.05 9.61 -7.82
C ILE A 34 10.74 10.49 -9.04
N ASN A 35 11.52 10.38 -10.11
CA ASN A 35 11.34 11.24 -11.30
C ASN A 35 10.29 10.70 -12.30
N HIS A 36 9.27 9.99 -11.81
CA HIS A 36 8.18 9.46 -12.65
C HIS A 36 6.89 9.25 -11.85
N SER A 37 5.75 9.22 -12.53
CA SER A 37 4.46 8.88 -11.90
C SER A 37 4.35 7.38 -11.60
N LEU A 38 3.60 7.03 -10.57
CA LEU A 38 3.27 5.65 -10.23
C LEU A 38 1.94 5.24 -10.86
N SER A 39 1.88 4.03 -11.41
CA SER A 39 0.62 3.45 -11.86
C SER A 39 -0.13 2.79 -10.71
N ASP A 40 -1.45 2.90 -10.71
CA ASP A 40 -2.34 2.30 -9.72
C ASP A 40 -2.13 0.78 -9.65
N GLU A 41 -2.00 0.11 -10.81
CA GLU A 41 -1.74 -1.33 -10.89
C GLU A 41 -0.44 -1.73 -10.20
N LYS A 42 0.61 -0.91 -10.29
CA LYS A 42 1.90 -1.22 -9.65
C LYS A 42 1.84 -1.04 -8.14
N ILE A 43 1.07 -0.06 -7.67
CA ILE A 43 0.78 0.15 -6.24
C ILE A 43 -0.06 -1.02 -5.71
N LEU A 44 -1.12 -1.41 -6.41
CA LEU A 44 -1.99 -2.53 -6.02
C LEU A 44 -1.25 -3.88 -6.04
N ALA A 45 -0.38 -4.11 -7.02
CA ALA A 45 0.43 -5.32 -7.12
C ALA A 45 1.44 -5.46 -5.96
N THR A 46 1.83 -4.36 -5.33
CA THR A 46 2.73 -4.36 -4.18
C THR A 46 1.98 -4.33 -2.85
N PHE A 47 0.74 -3.84 -2.82
CA PHE A 47 -0.15 -3.75 -1.65
C PHE A 47 -0.36 -5.07 -0.88
N VAL A 48 -0.15 -6.21 -1.52
CA VAL A 48 -0.23 -7.54 -0.89
C VAL A 48 0.98 -7.83 0.03
N LEU A 49 2.07 -7.07 -0.13
CA LEU A 49 3.23 -7.07 0.77
C LEU A 49 3.02 -6.00 1.85
N SER A 50 3.63 -6.20 3.02
CA SER A 50 3.62 -5.19 4.09
C SER A 50 4.00 -3.81 3.56
N GLU A 51 3.37 -2.73 4.04
CA GLU A 51 3.53 -1.36 3.51
C GLU A 51 5.00 -0.94 3.35
N GLU A 52 5.86 -1.25 4.32
CA GLU A 52 7.30 -0.98 4.25
C GLU A 52 7.98 -1.67 3.06
N ARG A 53 7.58 -2.91 2.74
CA ARG A 53 8.11 -3.66 1.59
C ARG A 53 7.61 -3.09 0.26
N THR A 54 6.39 -2.59 0.23
CA THR A 54 5.85 -1.83 -0.91
C THR A 54 6.67 -0.57 -1.16
N ILE A 55 6.97 0.19 -0.10
CA ILE A 55 7.77 1.42 -0.21
C ILE A 55 9.20 1.12 -0.65
N ILE A 56 9.85 0.09 -0.08
CA ILE A 56 11.19 -0.34 -0.49
C ILE A 56 11.21 -0.78 -1.96
N GLY A 57 10.18 -1.50 -2.42
CA GLY A 57 10.07 -1.95 -3.80
C GLY A 57 9.83 -0.82 -4.81
N LEU A 58 9.12 0.23 -4.40
CA LEU A 58 8.77 1.37 -5.25
C LEU A 58 9.82 2.50 -5.21
N SER A 59 10.50 2.67 -4.08
CA SER A 59 11.49 3.73 -3.86
C SER A 59 12.69 3.23 -3.04
N PRO A 60 13.51 2.32 -3.60
CA PRO A 60 14.57 1.64 -2.85
C PRO A 60 15.63 2.60 -2.29
N GLN A 61 15.88 3.73 -2.98
CA GLN A 61 16.89 4.71 -2.60
C GLN A 61 16.40 5.75 -1.56
N ASN A 62 15.08 5.89 -1.37
CA ASN A 62 14.47 6.91 -0.52
C ASN A 62 13.44 6.34 0.47
N HIS A 63 13.51 5.03 0.77
CA HIS A 63 12.46 4.33 1.51
C HIS A 63 12.18 4.89 2.90
N GLU A 64 13.20 5.29 3.67
CA GLU A 64 13.00 5.91 5.00
C GLU A 64 12.20 7.21 4.93
N ARG A 65 12.48 8.03 3.92
CA ARG A 65 11.80 9.30 3.70
C ARG A 65 10.37 9.09 3.19
N ALA A 66 10.16 8.08 2.34
CA ALA A 66 8.84 7.69 1.86
C ALA A 66 7.95 7.15 3.01
N ILE A 67 8.50 6.37 3.94
CA ILE A 67 7.80 5.91 5.15
C ILE A 67 7.35 7.11 6.00
N SER A 68 8.21 8.12 6.19
CA SER A 68 7.85 9.29 6.99
C SER A 68 6.70 10.13 6.42
N PHE A 69 6.51 10.14 5.09
CA PHE A 69 5.42 10.88 4.44
C PHE A 69 4.07 10.15 4.49
N GLN A 70 4.07 8.83 4.71
CA GLN A 70 2.84 8.05 4.77
C GLN A 70 2.10 8.15 6.11
N ILE A 71 2.82 8.52 7.19
CA ILE A 71 2.29 8.60 8.56
C ILE A 71 1.96 10.07 8.95
N ALA A 72 2.25 11.03 8.07
CA ALA A 72 1.99 12.46 8.27
C ALA A 72 0.61 12.88 7.73
#